data_AF-A0A2E0P6C7-F1
#
_entry.id   AF-A0A2E0P6C7-F1
#
_cell.length_a   1.000
_cell.length_b   1.000
_cell.length_c   1.000
_cell.angle_alpha   90.00
_cell.angle_beta   90.00
_cell.angle_gamma   90.00
#
_symmetry.space_group_name_H-M   'P 1'
#
loop_
_entity.id
_entity.type
_entity.pdbx_description
1 polymer ?
#
loop_
_entity_poly.entity_id
_entity_poly.type
_entity_poly.pdbx_seq_one_letter_code
_entity_poly.pdbx_strand_id
1 'polypeptide(L)'
;MANDDANHLFLKSTAATMRALAGGVEHQVSYAGTDTHVGKEDVRLPALPPRATPQQRASLRGAADGAALWLAHHDPSTHRRLCPSLDGARAIFESAERARVEAIGANDLKGVGANLEAALNQRYENRQIDAPGQADEAGIAEVVRLMLREELTGAPPPRNLSMVMDLWRPWVKSRAGELLDELGQSLDDQESFAELSRRLIGALETDLGDSASDQDESEDDGDDSQDDGDAESDQNGEQSAVGDDQSEGEDSQSMEDAGDGGTSDDSEMVDADGTEDGMADGESPHSDMDGQPQNRGNTEDAYRVYDTRFDEIVPAAELCDDDELDRLRLMLDRHMENVVSIVGKLANRLQRKLMAHQNRSWD
;
A
#
# COMPACT_ATOMS: atom_id res chain seq x y z
N MET A 1 22.48 8.64 1.03
CA MET A 1 22.75 7.49 0.15
C MET A 1 22.30 6.19 0.83
N ALA A 2 23.11 5.49 1.62
CA ALA A 2 22.74 4.16 2.16
C ALA A 2 21.39 4.09 2.91
N ASN A 3 21.05 5.12 3.70
CA ASN A 3 19.77 5.16 4.42
C ASN A 3 18.56 5.48 3.52
N ASP A 4 18.79 6.14 2.39
CA ASP A 4 17.74 6.49 1.42
C ASP A 4 17.40 5.27 0.56
N ASP A 5 18.42 4.48 0.20
CA ASP A 5 18.30 3.20 -0.51
C ASP A 5 17.55 2.15 0.35
N ALA A 6 17.91 2.05 1.63
CA ALA A 6 17.20 1.20 2.60
C ALA A 6 15.72 1.61 2.79
N ASN A 7 15.43 2.92 2.87
CA ASN A 7 14.06 3.43 2.90
C ASN A 7 13.33 3.10 1.58
N HIS A 8 13.95 3.31 0.43
CA HIS A 8 13.35 3.03 -0.89
C HIS A 8 13.01 1.54 -1.06
N LEU A 9 13.90 0.62 -0.64
CA LEU A 9 13.65 -0.82 -0.63
C LEU A 9 12.49 -1.20 0.32
N PHE A 10 12.42 -0.56 1.50
CA PHE A 10 11.33 -0.75 2.45
C PHE A 10 9.98 -0.26 1.89
N LEU A 11 9.95 0.87 1.18
CA LEU A 11 8.76 1.38 0.52
C LEU A 11 8.32 0.44 -0.63
N LYS A 12 9.25 0.06 -1.53
CA LYS A 12 8.97 -0.85 -2.66
C LYS A 12 8.42 -2.20 -2.19
N SER A 13 9.01 -2.80 -1.15
CA SER A 13 8.53 -4.08 -0.59
C SER A 13 7.18 -3.94 0.14
N THR A 14 6.96 -2.82 0.85
CA THR A 14 5.65 -2.51 1.45
C THR A 14 4.56 -2.37 0.38
N ALA A 15 4.81 -1.65 -0.72
CA ALA A 15 3.87 -1.53 -1.83
C ALA A 15 3.54 -2.90 -2.48
N ALA A 16 4.55 -3.71 -2.79
CA ALA A 16 4.34 -5.02 -3.42
C ALA A 16 3.52 -5.97 -2.53
N THR A 17 3.82 -6.01 -1.24
CA THR A 17 3.09 -6.86 -0.28
C THR A 17 1.70 -6.32 0.07
N MET A 18 1.46 -5.01 -0.02
CA MET A 18 0.12 -4.42 0.05
C MET A 18 -0.76 -4.97 -1.08
N ARG A 19 -0.26 -4.94 -2.33
CA ARG A 19 -0.98 -5.51 -3.49
C ARG A 19 -1.22 -7.01 -3.36
N ALA A 20 -0.23 -7.77 -2.86
CA ALA A 20 -0.38 -9.21 -2.62
C ALA A 20 -1.46 -9.53 -1.57
N LEU A 21 -1.48 -8.81 -0.44
CA LEU A 21 -2.51 -8.95 0.60
C LEU A 21 -3.89 -8.49 0.11
N ALA A 22 -3.93 -7.51 -0.80
CA ALA A 22 -5.14 -7.02 -1.47
C ALA A 22 -5.67 -7.95 -2.58
N GLY A 23 -5.26 -9.23 -2.61
CA GLY A 23 -5.71 -10.19 -3.63
C GLY A 23 -5.00 -10.11 -4.99
N GLY A 24 -3.85 -9.42 -5.07
CA GLY A 24 -3.05 -9.31 -6.30
C GLY A 24 -3.42 -8.11 -7.19
N VAL A 25 -4.09 -7.09 -6.66
CA VAL A 25 -4.53 -5.92 -7.44
C VAL A 25 -3.39 -4.93 -7.70
N GLU A 26 -3.20 -4.56 -8.97
CA GLU A 26 -2.11 -3.65 -9.41
C GLU A 26 -2.42 -2.15 -9.20
N HIS A 27 -2.76 -1.78 -7.96
CA HIS A 27 -2.97 -0.37 -7.57
C HIS A 27 -1.64 0.42 -7.53
N GLN A 28 -1.67 1.67 -8.00
CA GLN A 28 -0.55 2.58 -7.90
C GLN A 28 -0.36 3.05 -6.45
N VAL A 29 0.82 2.83 -5.87
CA VAL A 29 1.11 3.23 -4.49
C VAL A 29 1.90 4.53 -4.45
N SER A 30 1.39 5.52 -3.72
CA SER A 30 2.06 6.81 -3.46
C SER A 30 2.26 7.04 -1.96
N TYR A 31 3.22 7.90 -1.59
CA TYR A 31 3.59 8.18 -0.20
C TYR A 31 3.56 9.69 0.07
N ALA A 32 2.48 10.18 0.66
CA ALA A 32 2.29 11.62 0.89
C ALA A 32 1.29 11.91 2.03
N GLY A 33 1.59 12.94 2.83
CA GLY A 33 0.77 13.35 3.97
C GLY A 33 0.85 12.39 5.17
N THR A 34 -0.11 12.53 6.08
CA THR A 34 -0.24 11.74 7.32
C THR A 34 -1.21 10.56 7.21
N ASP A 35 -2.15 10.63 6.26
CA ASP A 35 -3.36 9.80 6.25
C ASP A 35 -3.44 8.88 5.04
N THR A 36 -4.00 7.70 5.28
CA THR A 36 -4.20 6.66 4.26
C THR A 36 -5.46 6.97 3.46
N HIS A 37 -5.33 7.05 2.13
CA HIS A 37 -6.46 7.13 1.20
C HIS A 37 -6.41 5.93 0.25
N VAL A 38 -7.58 5.34 -0.01
CA VAL A 38 -7.77 4.25 -0.96
C VAL A 38 -8.73 4.75 -2.04
N GLY A 39 -8.20 4.93 -3.24
CA GLY A 39 -8.97 5.33 -4.42
C GLY A 39 -9.55 4.12 -5.14
N LYS A 40 -9.79 4.26 -6.46
CA LYS A 40 -10.24 3.14 -7.33
C LYS A 40 -9.10 2.39 -8.01
N GLU A 41 -7.97 3.08 -8.19
CA GLU A 41 -6.81 2.63 -8.97
C GLU A 41 -5.49 2.97 -8.25
N ASP A 42 -5.55 3.86 -7.24
CA ASP A 42 -4.43 4.33 -6.44
C ASP A 42 -4.63 4.10 -4.94
N VAL A 43 -3.52 3.99 -4.22
CA VAL A 43 -3.47 3.99 -2.74
C VAL A 43 -2.42 5.00 -2.31
N ARG A 44 -2.82 6.02 -1.56
CA ARG A 44 -1.90 6.97 -0.93
C ARG A 44 -1.68 6.57 0.52
N LEU A 45 -0.46 6.18 0.81
CA LEU A 45 0.02 5.85 2.16
C LEU A 45 0.71 7.06 2.80
N PRO A 46 0.85 7.09 4.15
CA PRO A 46 1.56 8.15 4.84
C PRO A 46 3.02 8.30 4.38
N ALA A 47 3.53 9.52 4.38
CA ALA A 47 4.92 9.81 4.02
C ALA A 47 5.90 9.30 5.08
N LEU A 48 6.91 8.52 4.66
CA LEU A 48 7.98 8.07 5.54
C LEU A 48 9.06 9.16 5.69
N PRO A 49 9.39 9.64 6.90
CA PRO A 49 10.44 10.65 7.06
C PRO A 49 11.83 10.06 6.77
N PRO A 50 12.79 10.85 6.22
CA PRO A 50 14.11 10.34 5.81
C PRO A 50 14.91 9.61 6.90
N ARG A 51 14.64 9.92 8.18
CA ARG A 51 15.20 9.22 9.36
C ARG A 51 14.10 8.55 10.19
N ALA A 52 13.30 7.70 9.56
CA ALA A 52 12.22 6.98 10.23
C ALA A 52 12.72 6.08 11.37
N THR A 53 11.98 6.10 12.48
CA THR A 53 12.14 5.15 13.59
C THR A 53 11.58 3.77 13.21
N PRO A 54 11.93 2.71 13.95
CA PRO A 54 11.26 1.40 13.79
C PRO A 54 9.74 1.49 13.98
N GLN A 55 9.27 2.32 14.92
CA GLN A 55 7.84 2.55 15.16
C GLN A 55 7.15 3.15 13.93
N GLN A 56 7.75 4.16 13.30
CA GLN A 56 7.20 4.79 12.09
C GLN A 56 7.17 3.83 10.90
N ARG A 57 8.15 2.93 10.75
CA ARG A 57 8.09 1.87 9.74
C ARG A 57 6.98 0.85 10.05
N ALA A 58 6.82 0.42 11.29
CA ALA A 58 5.72 -0.46 11.69
C ALA A 58 4.33 0.20 11.50
N SER A 59 4.21 1.50 11.79
CA SER A 59 2.98 2.26 11.53
C SER A 59 2.68 2.41 10.03
N LEU A 60 3.68 2.72 9.19
CA LEU A 60 3.47 2.76 7.74
C LEU A 60 3.11 1.37 7.19
N ARG A 61 3.69 0.31 7.77
CA ARG A 61 3.32 -1.07 7.45
C ARG A 61 1.86 -1.36 7.80
N GLY A 62 1.39 -0.99 9.00
CA GLY A 62 -0.02 -1.16 9.38
C GLY A 62 -0.99 -0.32 8.56
N ALA A 63 -0.58 0.88 8.14
CA ALA A 63 -1.34 1.69 7.19
C ALA A 63 -1.48 1.00 5.82
N ALA A 64 -0.40 0.37 5.33
CA ALA A 64 -0.42 -0.42 4.10
C ALA A 64 -1.28 -1.69 4.24
N ASP A 65 -1.10 -2.46 5.31
CA ASP A 65 -1.87 -3.69 5.53
C ASP A 65 -3.37 -3.37 5.70
N GLY A 66 -3.73 -2.30 6.42
CA GLY A 66 -5.12 -1.83 6.54
C GLY A 66 -5.73 -1.32 5.23
N ALA A 67 -4.93 -0.75 4.32
CA ALA A 67 -5.38 -0.42 2.97
C ALA A 67 -5.60 -1.68 2.11
N ALA A 68 -4.74 -2.68 2.25
CA ALA A 68 -4.86 -3.95 1.53
C ALA A 68 -6.10 -4.75 1.98
N LEU A 69 -6.36 -4.83 3.28
CA LEU A 69 -7.56 -5.47 3.82
C LEU A 69 -8.83 -4.76 3.34
N TRP A 70 -8.82 -3.41 3.29
CA TRP A 70 -9.92 -2.64 2.70
C TRP A 70 -10.17 -3.06 1.25
N LEU A 71 -9.14 -3.09 0.40
CA LEU A 71 -9.28 -3.55 -0.99
C LEU A 71 -9.73 -5.02 -1.13
N ALA A 72 -9.41 -5.89 -0.18
CA ALA A 72 -9.74 -7.32 -0.23
C ALA A 72 -11.15 -7.67 0.29
N HIS A 73 -11.64 -6.98 1.32
CA HIS A 73 -12.84 -7.40 2.07
C HIS A 73 -14.00 -6.38 2.04
N HIS A 74 -13.86 -5.26 1.34
CA HIS A 74 -14.89 -4.23 1.22
C HIS A 74 -15.50 -4.17 -0.18
N ASP A 75 -16.79 -4.42 -0.31
CA ASP A 75 -17.59 -4.07 -1.47
C ASP A 75 -18.06 -2.60 -1.39
N PRO A 76 -17.59 -1.70 -2.29
CA PRO A 76 -18.01 -0.31 -2.31
C PRO A 76 -19.48 -0.12 -2.73
N SER A 77 -20.12 -1.13 -3.34
CA SER A 77 -21.50 -1.03 -3.82
C SER A 77 -22.52 -1.27 -2.69
N THR A 78 -22.37 -2.34 -1.91
CA THR A 78 -23.14 -2.60 -0.68
C THR A 78 -22.91 -1.50 0.35
N HIS A 79 -21.66 -1.06 0.55
CA HIS A 79 -21.38 0.06 1.45
C HIS A 79 -22.12 1.34 1.01
N ARG A 80 -22.05 1.74 -0.27
CA ARG A 80 -22.77 2.93 -0.74
C ARG A 80 -24.30 2.80 -0.66
N ARG A 81 -24.84 1.59 -0.81
CA ARG A 81 -26.29 1.33 -0.67
C ARG A 81 -26.79 1.51 0.77
N LEU A 82 -25.96 1.15 1.76
CA LEU A 82 -26.37 1.10 3.18
C LEU A 82 -25.81 2.25 4.03
N CYS A 83 -24.89 3.05 3.50
CA CYS A 83 -24.30 4.20 4.20
C CYS A 83 -25.36 5.27 4.56
N PRO A 84 -25.37 5.81 5.80
CA PRO A 84 -26.20 6.94 6.18
C PRO A 84 -25.89 8.23 5.42
N SER A 85 -26.88 9.12 5.31
CA SER A 85 -26.76 10.45 4.70
C SER A 85 -26.14 11.49 5.63
N LEU A 86 -26.46 11.45 6.92
CA LEU A 86 -25.93 12.37 7.94
C LEU A 86 -24.43 12.13 8.18
N ASP A 87 -23.64 13.20 8.28
CA ASP A 87 -22.18 13.12 8.35
C ASP A 87 -21.66 12.34 9.58
N GLY A 88 -22.26 12.54 10.76
CA GLY A 88 -21.92 11.80 11.98
C GLY A 88 -22.25 10.31 11.90
N ALA A 89 -23.49 9.99 11.52
CA ALA A 89 -23.93 8.62 11.27
C ALA A 89 -23.02 7.91 10.24
N ARG A 90 -22.63 8.61 9.16
CA ARG A 90 -21.66 8.11 8.18
C ARG A 90 -20.28 7.88 8.81
N ALA A 91 -19.77 8.80 9.61
CA ALA A 91 -18.47 8.65 10.28
C ALA A 91 -18.44 7.41 11.21
N ILE A 92 -19.53 7.14 11.93
CA ILE A 92 -19.69 5.94 12.76
C ILE A 92 -19.78 4.68 11.89
N PHE A 93 -20.54 4.73 10.78
CA PHE A 93 -20.70 3.60 9.84
C PHE A 93 -19.38 3.21 9.15
N GLU A 94 -18.65 4.18 8.60
CA GLU A 94 -17.31 3.99 8.02
C GLU A 94 -16.32 3.44 9.07
N SER A 95 -16.42 3.91 10.30
CA SER A 95 -15.58 3.47 11.42
C SER A 95 -15.86 2.03 11.87
N ALA A 96 -17.13 1.61 11.84
CA ALA A 96 -17.55 0.24 12.12
C ALA A 96 -17.12 -0.73 11.01
N GLU A 97 -17.38 -0.38 9.74
CA GLU A 97 -16.95 -1.17 8.58
C GLU A 97 -15.41 -1.31 8.54
N ARG A 98 -14.68 -0.24 8.87
CA ARG A 98 -13.22 -0.32 8.98
C ARG A 98 -12.75 -1.22 10.13
N ALA A 99 -13.48 -1.27 11.25
CA ALA A 99 -13.19 -2.21 12.33
C ALA A 99 -13.44 -3.67 11.91
N ARG A 100 -14.52 -3.96 11.15
CA ARG A 100 -14.80 -5.29 10.56
C ARG A 100 -13.63 -5.78 9.72
N VAL A 101 -13.23 -4.96 8.76
CA VAL A 101 -12.21 -5.33 7.76
C VAL A 101 -10.82 -5.45 8.38
N GLU A 102 -10.45 -4.55 9.30
CA GLU A 102 -9.19 -4.65 10.05
C GLU A 102 -9.21 -5.85 11.02
N ALA A 103 -10.37 -6.30 11.51
CA ALA A 103 -10.50 -7.47 12.39
C ALA A 103 -10.33 -8.80 11.65
N ILE A 104 -10.90 -8.97 10.45
CA ILE A 104 -10.74 -10.18 9.62
C ILE A 104 -9.24 -10.48 9.44
N GLY A 105 -8.48 -9.51 8.91
CA GLY A 105 -7.05 -9.69 8.70
C GLY A 105 -6.22 -9.84 9.97
N ALA A 106 -6.61 -9.20 11.08
CA ALA A 106 -5.94 -9.38 12.38
C ALA A 106 -6.23 -10.75 13.02
N ASN A 107 -7.38 -11.35 12.71
CA ASN A 107 -7.77 -12.67 13.20
C ASN A 107 -7.00 -13.78 12.49
N ASP A 108 -6.88 -13.74 11.17
CA ASP A 108 -6.13 -14.74 10.41
C ASP A 108 -4.61 -14.50 10.45
N LEU A 109 -4.17 -13.26 10.18
CA LEU A 109 -2.76 -12.92 9.99
C LEU A 109 -2.21 -12.15 11.19
N LYS A 110 -1.70 -12.87 12.21
CA LYS A 110 -1.20 -12.25 13.45
C LYS A 110 -0.07 -11.22 13.25
N GLY A 111 0.71 -11.33 12.16
CA GLY A 111 1.66 -10.30 11.75
C GLY A 111 0.99 -8.99 11.31
N VAL A 112 -0.08 -9.08 10.52
CA VAL A 112 -0.92 -7.94 10.12
C VAL A 112 -1.60 -7.32 11.34
N GLY A 113 -2.13 -8.13 12.27
CA GLY A 113 -2.69 -7.64 13.54
C GLY A 113 -1.71 -6.79 14.36
N ALA A 114 -0.44 -7.19 14.43
CA ALA A 114 0.62 -6.41 15.10
C ALA A 114 0.98 -5.11 14.35
N ASN A 115 0.99 -5.14 13.01
CA ASN A 115 1.22 -3.95 12.19
C ASN A 115 0.07 -2.94 12.34
N LEU A 116 -1.18 -3.42 12.28
CA LEU A 116 -2.39 -2.62 12.54
C LEU A 116 -2.36 -2.00 13.94
N GLU A 117 -1.93 -2.75 14.97
CA GLU A 117 -1.73 -2.19 16.32
C GLU A 117 -0.65 -1.08 16.35
N ALA A 118 0.45 -1.23 15.60
CA ALA A 118 1.47 -0.17 15.52
C ALA A 118 0.92 1.11 14.86
N ALA A 119 0.12 0.98 13.80
CA ALA A 119 -0.56 2.11 13.15
C ALA A 119 -1.62 2.76 14.05
N LEU A 120 -2.40 1.95 14.77
CA LEU A 120 -3.40 2.41 15.73
C LEU A 120 -2.75 3.23 16.86
N ASN A 121 -1.67 2.71 17.45
CA ASN A 121 -0.95 3.42 18.50
C ASN A 121 -0.35 4.75 18.01
N GLN A 122 0.15 4.83 16.76
CA GLN A 122 0.63 6.11 16.21
C GLN A 122 -0.52 7.09 15.92
N ARG A 123 -1.66 6.64 15.38
CA ARG A 123 -2.86 7.49 15.14
C ARG A 123 -3.32 8.21 16.41
N TYR A 124 -3.30 7.52 17.56
CA TYR A 124 -3.77 8.08 18.82
C TYR A 124 -2.66 8.62 19.73
N GLU A 125 -1.38 8.56 19.35
CA GLU A 125 -0.24 8.98 20.21
C GLU A 125 -0.42 10.41 20.75
N ASN A 126 -0.93 11.32 19.91
CA ASN A 126 -1.20 12.72 20.25
C ASN A 126 -2.70 13.10 20.15
N ARG A 127 -3.60 12.14 19.91
CA ARG A 127 -5.04 12.41 19.77
C ARG A 127 -5.75 12.17 21.10
N GLN A 128 -6.54 13.14 21.54
CA GLN A 128 -7.43 13.01 22.69
C GLN A 128 -8.83 12.60 22.23
N ILE A 129 -9.56 11.92 23.11
CA ILE A 129 -10.97 11.56 22.96
C ILE A 129 -11.66 12.05 24.22
N ASP A 130 -12.74 12.80 24.07
CA ASP A 130 -13.49 13.38 25.19
C ASP A 130 -14.36 12.34 25.92
N ALA A 131 -14.88 12.74 27.09
CA ALA A 131 -15.74 11.90 27.90
C ALA A 131 -17.14 11.72 27.27
N PRO A 132 -17.89 10.66 27.66
CA PRO A 132 -19.28 10.48 27.25
C PRO A 132 -20.14 11.72 27.54
N GLY A 133 -20.88 12.19 26.53
CA GLY A 133 -21.70 13.40 26.63
C GLY A 133 -20.94 14.73 26.52
N GLN A 134 -19.64 14.72 26.20
CA GLN A 134 -18.87 15.91 25.78
C GLN A 134 -18.21 15.75 24.41
N ALA A 135 -17.98 14.52 23.95
CA ALA A 135 -17.53 14.25 22.59
C ALA A 135 -18.60 14.58 21.53
N ASP A 136 -18.12 14.93 20.34
CA ASP A 136 -18.90 15.07 19.12
C ASP A 136 -19.09 13.71 18.40
N GLU A 137 -19.79 13.74 17.27
CA GLU A 137 -20.04 12.56 16.42
C GLU A 137 -18.73 11.88 15.96
N ALA A 138 -17.68 12.67 15.71
CA ALA A 138 -16.36 12.17 15.33
C ALA A 138 -15.65 11.45 16.49
N GLY A 139 -15.77 11.96 17.72
CA GLY A 139 -15.32 11.28 18.92
C GLY A 139 -16.07 9.97 19.19
N ILE A 140 -17.40 9.96 18.99
CA ILE A 140 -18.22 8.74 19.07
C ILE A 140 -17.75 7.72 18.03
N ALA A 141 -17.50 8.12 16.78
CA ALA A 141 -17.00 7.24 15.73
C ALA A 141 -15.64 6.58 16.08
N GLU A 142 -14.68 7.34 16.62
CA GLU A 142 -13.39 6.79 17.07
C GLU A 142 -13.56 5.81 18.26
N VAL A 143 -14.48 6.09 19.19
CA VAL A 143 -14.81 5.17 20.31
C VAL A 143 -15.45 3.88 19.79
N VAL A 144 -16.43 3.99 18.88
CA VAL A 144 -17.10 2.83 18.26
C VAL A 144 -16.07 1.96 17.52
N ARG A 145 -15.14 2.55 16.76
CA ARG A 145 -14.05 1.81 16.12
C ARG A 145 -13.19 1.05 17.12
N LEU A 146 -12.80 1.71 18.22
CA LEU A 146 -11.94 1.10 19.23
C LEU A 146 -12.63 -0.02 20.00
N MET A 147 -13.91 0.15 20.35
CA MET A 147 -14.70 -0.89 21.02
C MET A 147 -14.99 -2.07 20.10
N LEU A 148 -15.38 -1.83 18.83
CA LEU A 148 -15.56 -2.90 17.85
C LEU A 148 -14.27 -3.67 17.62
N ARG A 149 -13.14 -2.99 17.37
CA ARG A 149 -11.85 -3.69 17.23
C ARG A 149 -11.53 -4.59 18.42
N GLU A 150 -11.76 -4.12 19.65
CA GLU A 150 -11.47 -4.89 20.86
C GLU A 150 -12.37 -6.12 20.99
N GLU A 151 -13.68 -6.00 20.75
CA GLU A 151 -14.62 -7.13 20.81
C GLU A 151 -14.36 -8.13 19.67
N LEU A 152 -14.10 -7.65 18.45
CA LEU A 152 -13.90 -8.46 17.24
C LEU A 152 -12.53 -9.17 17.16
N THR A 153 -11.53 -8.74 17.94
CA THR A 153 -10.15 -9.30 17.89
C THR A 153 -9.58 -9.73 19.25
N GLY A 154 -10.23 -9.35 20.36
CA GLY A 154 -9.69 -9.49 21.71
C GLY A 154 -8.48 -8.61 22.03
N ALA A 155 -8.03 -7.74 21.11
CA ALA A 155 -6.85 -6.91 21.29
C ALA A 155 -7.23 -5.57 21.97
N PRO A 156 -6.58 -5.20 23.09
CA PRO A 156 -6.94 -4.02 23.86
C PRO A 156 -6.76 -2.70 23.08
N PRO A 157 -7.40 -1.60 23.54
CA PRO A 157 -7.20 -0.26 22.97
C PRO A 157 -5.80 0.31 23.30
N PRO A 158 -5.37 1.36 22.58
CA PRO A 158 -4.13 2.08 22.86
C PRO A 158 -4.01 2.49 24.33
N ARG A 159 -2.82 2.29 24.91
CA ARG A 159 -2.60 2.42 26.37
C ARG A 159 -2.94 3.80 26.93
N ASN A 160 -2.71 4.85 26.14
CA ASN A 160 -3.02 6.24 26.50
C ASN A 160 -4.53 6.53 26.53
N LEU A 161 -5.35 5.74 25.82
CA LEU A 161 -6.81 5.88 25.79
C LEU A 161 -7.54 4.97 26.77
N SER A 162 -6.87 3.97 27.36
CA SER A 162 -7.47 2.98 28.29
C SER A 162 -8.45 3.57 29.31
N MET A 163 -8.02 4.60 30.06
CA MET A 163 -8.84 5.30 31.07
C MET A 163 -10.11 5.95 30.48
N VAL A 164 -10.05 6.45 29.25
CA VAL A 164 -11.21 7.04 28.55
C VAL A 164 -12.14 5.94 28.04
N MET A 165 -11.59 4.88 27.45
CA MET A 165 -12.38 3.72 27.01
C MET A 165 -13.16 3.08 28.17
N ASP A 166 -12.57 2.98 29.36
CA ASP A 166 -13.26 2.45 30.55
C ASP A 166 -14.42 3.34 31.05
N LEU A 167 -14.44 4.64 30.69
CA LEU A 167 -15.60 5.53 30.91
C LEU A 167 -16.68 5.34 29.82
N TRP A 168 -16.29 5.05 28.58
CA TRP A 168 -17.22 4.80 27.47
C TRP A 168 -17.86 3.40 27.51
N ARG A 169 -17.15 2.38 27.99
CA ARG A 169 -17.63 0.99 28.08
C ARG A 169 -19.04 0.86 28.68
N PRO A 170 -19.38 1.44 29.85
CA PRO A 170 -20.72 1.34 30.40
C PRO A 170 -21.77 2.04 29.53
N TRP A 171 -21.44 3.21 28.96
CA TRP A 171 -22.35 4.03 28.16
C TRP A 171 -22.71 3.38 26.82
N VAL A 172 -21.75 2.70 26.17
CA VAL A 172 -21.99 1.94 24.94
C VAL A 172 -22.67 0.60 25.26
N LYS A 173 -22.16 -0.19 26.21
CA LYS A 173 -22.75 -1.51 26.51
C LYS A 173 -24.17 -1.41 27.10
N SER A 174 -24.58 -0.30 27.71
CA SER A 174 -25.97 -0.07 28.12
C SER A 174 -26.94 0.28 26.99
N ARG A 175 -26.44 0.60 25.79
CA ARG A 175 -27.24 0.98 24.61
C ARG A 175 -27.22 -0.08 23.51
N ALA A 176 -26.04 -0.64 23.25
CA ALA A 176 -25.80 -1.48 22.08
C ALA A 176 -24.97 -2.74 22.40
N GLY A 177 -24.93 -3.19 23.66
CA GLY A 177 -24.16 -4.39 24.05
C GLY A 177 -24.50 -5.62 23.22
N GLU A 178 -25.79 -5.93 23.09
CA GLU A 178 -26.29 -7.07 22.29
C GLU A 178 -25.96 -6.91 20.80
N LEU A 179 -25.99 -5.68 20.26
CA LEU A 179 -25.62 -5.40 18.86
C LEU A 179 -24.12 -5.58 18.59
N LEU A 180 -23.25 -5.31 19.57
CA LEU A 180 -21.81 -5.61 19.45
C LEU A 180 -21.56 -7.14 19.39
N ASP A 181 -22.29 -7.90 20.21
CA ASP A 181 -22.22 -9.36 20.23
C ASP A 181 -22.78 -9.98 18.91
N GLU A 182 -23.81 -9.36 18.31
CA GLU A 182 -24.32 -9.73 16.97
C GLU A 182 -23.34 -9.37 15.83
N LEU A 183 -22.74 -8.17 15.86
CA LEU A 183 -21.71 -7.74 14.89
C LEU A 183 -20.48 -8.66 14.89
N GLY A 184 -20.15 -9.25 16.05
CA GLY A 184 -19.11 -10.29 16.17
C GLY A 184 -19.42 -11.60 15.46
N GLN A 185 -20.69 -11.86 15.13
CA GLN A 185 -21.13 -13.07 14.43
C GLN A 185 -21.32 -12.86 12.91
N SER A 186 -21.25 -11.61 12.44
CA SER A 186 -21.49 -11.24 11.03
C SER A 186 -20.26 -10.69 10.30
N LEU A 187 -19.03 -10.97 10.76
CA LEU A 187 -17.78 -10.45 10.16
C LEU A 187 -17.67 -10.72 8.65
N ASP A 188 -18.03 -11.94 8.23
CA ASP A 188 -17.88 -12.42 6.84
C ASP A 188 -18.99 -11.94 5.90
N ASP A 189 -20.07 -11.35 6.42
CA ASP A 189 -21.19 -10.82 5.64
C ASP A 189 -21.33 -9.30 5.85
N GLN A 190 -20.84 -8.54 4.88
CA GLN A 190 -20.86 -7.08 4.89
C GLN A 190 -22.29 -6.51 4.84
N GLU A 191 -23.27 -7.18 4.23
CA GLU A 191 -24.65 -6.67 4.20
C GLU A 191 -25.30 -6.79 5.57
N SER A 192 -25.21 -7.97 6.21
CA SER A 192 -25.66 -8.17 7.59
C SER A 192 -24.94 -7.25 8.59
N PHE A 193 -23.61 -7.10 8.48
CA PHE A 193 -22.84 -6.22 9.36
C PHE A 193 -23.21 -4.74 9.15
N ALA A 194 -23.49 -4.32 7.91
CA ALA A 194 -23.93 -2.95 7.60
C ALA A 194 -25.34 -2.66 8.15
N GLU A 195 -26.29 -3.59 8.04
CA GLU A 195 -27.60 -3.46 8.69
C GLU A 195 -27.47 -3.30 10.22
N LEU A 196 -26.68 -4.17 10.85
CA LEU A 196 -26.43 -4.10 12.30
C LEU A 196 -25.70 -2.80 12.68
N SER A 197 -24.80 -2.30 11.84
CA SER A 197 -24.12 -1.00 12.04
C SER A 197 -25.10 0.18 11.97
N ARG A 198 -26.13 0.14 11.10
CA ARG A 198 -27.20 1.14 11.10
C ARG A 198 -28.05 1.08 12.38
N ARG A 199 -28.34 -0.13 12.89
CA ARG A 199 -29.06 -0.31 14.18
C ARG A 199 -28.23 0.18 15.37
N LEU A 200 -26.92 -0.06 15.35
CA LEU A 200 -25.96 0.46 16.34
C LEU A 200 -26.00 1.99 16.38
N ILE A 201 -25.96 2.66 15.23
CA ILE A 201 -26.03 4.13 15.14
C ILE A 201 -27.31 4.66 15.80
N GLY A 202 -28.48 4.15 15.41
CA GLY A 202 -29.76 4.56 16.02
C GLY A 202 -29.83 4.29 17.53
N ALA A 203 -29.22 3.19 18.02
CA ALA A 203 -29.15 2.88 19.43
C ALA A 203 -28.20 3.80 20.23
N LEU A 204 -27.25 4.47 19.57
CA LEU A 204 -26.40 5.49 20.19
C LEU A 204 -27.02 6.89 20.12
N GLU A 205 -27.67 7.23 19.01
CA GLU A 205 -28.26 8.56 18.75
C GLU A 205 -29.55 8.84 19.52
N THR A 206 -30.38 7.82 19.79
CA THR A 206 -31.72 7.94 20.40
C THR A 206 -31.78 8.57 21.80
N ASP A 207 -30.63 8.86 22.43
CA ASP A 207 -30.53 9.51 23.75
C ASP A 207 -29.53 10.70 23.74
N LEU A 208 -29.04 11.13 22.57
CA LEU A 208 -28.25 12.38 22.42
C LEU A 208 -29.13 13.63 22.29
N GLY A 209 -30.41 13.45 21.93
CA GLY A 209 -31.37 14.52 21.71
C GLY A 209 -31.91 14.49 20.28
N ASP A 210 -33.19 14.17 20.15
CA ASP A 210 -33.90 14.17 18.87
C ASP A 210 -33.87 15.57 18.23
N SER A 211 -33.18 15.68 17.11
CA SER A 211 -33.06 16.90 16.27
C SER A 211 -32.77 16.56 14.81
N ALA A 212 -33.21 15.37 14.37
CA ALA A 212 -33.22 14.92 12.99
C ALA A 212 -34.56 14.24 12.69
N SER A 213 -35.64 15.01 12.88
CA SER A 213 -37.04 14.60 12.70
C SER A 213 -37.31 13.95 11.34
N ASP A 214 -38.25 13.01 11.31
CA ASP A 214 -38.75 12.33 10.11
C ASP A 214 -38.82 13.24 8.87
N GLN A 215 -38.02 12.93 7.85
CA GLN A 215 -38.15 13.45 6.48
C GLN A 215 -38.09 12.29 5.49
N ASP A 216 -39.11 11.45 5.53
CA ASP A 216 -39.38 10.42 4.52
C ASP A 216 -40.88 10.37 4.19
N GLU A 217 -41.45 11.52 3.80
CA GLU A 217 -42.78 11.60 3.17
C GLU A 217 -42.99 12.97 2.45
N SER A 218 -42.59 13.08 1.18
CA SER A 218 -43.09 14.12 0.27
C SER A 218 -42.93 13.74 -1.21
N GLU A 219 -43.90 13.00 -1.74
CA GLU A 219 -44.20 13.03 -3.18
C GLU A 219 -44.93 14.36 -3.49
N ASP A 220 -44.43 15.18 -4.41
CA ASP A 220 -45.31 15.91 -5.36
C ASP A 220 -44.55 16.30 -6.64
N ASP A 221 -45.33 16.64 -7.66
CA ASP A 221 -44.97 16.83 -9.08
C ASP A 221 -44.05 18.04 -9.37
N GLY A 222 -43.58 18.13 -10.62
CA GLY A 222 -42.67 19.21 -11.06
C GLY A 222 -43.37 20.39 -11.77
N ASP A 223 -42.59 21.44 -12.05
CA ASP A 223 -42.72 22.19 -13.31
C ASP A 223 -41.36 22.79 -13.74
N ASP A 224 -41.26 23.13 -15.02
CA ASP A 224 -40.11 23.71 -15.70
C ASP A 224 -40.08 25.25 -15.55
N SER A 225 -38.90 25.85 -15.45
CA SER A 225 -38.67 27.27 -15.74
C SER A 225 -37.18 27.58 -15.86
N GLN A 226 -36.82 28.19 -16.99
CA GLN A 226 -35.47 28.61 -17.34
C GLN A 226 -35.28 30.12 -17.10
N ASP A 227 -34.00 30.51 -17.02
CA ASP A 227 -33.41 31.65 -17.74
C ASP A 227 -32.99 32.93 -16.99
N ASP A 228 -31.82 33.42 -17.45
CA ASP A 228 -31.11 34.71 -17.32
C ASP A 228 -30.90 35.42 -15.96
N GLY A 229 -29.81 36.19 -15.86
CA GLY A 229 -29.45 36.98 -14.68
C GLY A 229 -27.99 37.45 -14.53
N ASP A 230 -27.21 37.62 -15.61
CA ASP A 230 -25.82 38.14 -15.51
C ASP A 230 -25.75 39.63 -15.08
N ALA A 231 -24.85 39.96 -14.15
CA ALA A 231 -24.69 41.31 -13.60
C ALA A 231 -23.34 41.54 -12.84
N GLU A 232 -22.22 41.54 -13.55
CA GLU A 232 -20.93 42.10 -13.05
C GLU A 232 -21.03 43.61 -12.73
N SER A 233 -20.60 44.04 -11.53
CA SER A 233 -20.16 45.43 -11.22
C SER A 233 -19.57 45.61 -9.81
N ASP A 234 -18.26 45.38 -9.72
CA ASP A 234 -17.24 46.33 -9.23
C ASP A 234 -17.22 46.91 -7.78
N GLN A 235 -16.03 46.75 -7.16
CA GLN A 235 -15.33 47.66 -6.23
C GLN A 235 -16.05 48.32 -5.02
N ASN A 236 -15.57 47.96 -3.82
CA ASN A 236 -15.12 48.96 -2.83
C ASN A 236 -13.86 48.45 -2.10
N GLY A 237 -12.96 49.34 -1.69
CA GLY A 237 -11.68 48.95 -1.07
C GLY A 237 -10.97 50.07 -0.30
N GLU A 238 -10.72 49.82 0.99
CA GLU A 238 -9.95 50.67 1.91
C GLU A 238 -9.03 49.71 2.72
N GLN A 239 -7.70 49.78 2.59
CA GLN A 239 -6.76 50.56 3.43
C GLN A 239 -6.78 50.20 4.94
N SER A 240 -5.66 50.04 5.66
CA SER A 240 -4.21 50.00 5.33
C SER A 240 -3.41 49.57 6.58
N ALA A 241 -2.28 48.86 6.43
CA ALA A 241 -1.20 48.80 7.42
C ALA A 241 0.14 48.39 6.79
N VAL A 242 1.24 49.05 7.17
CA VAL A 242 2.60 48.85 6.61
C VAL A 242 3.51 48.13 7.61
N GLY A 243 4.41 47.28 7.10
CA GLY A 243 5.56 46.74 7.82
C GLY A 243 6.70 46.44 6.85
N ASP A 244 7.66 47.36 6.74
CA ASP A 244 8.84 47.28 5.88
C ASP A 244 10.03 46.64 6.62
N ASP A 245 10.78 45.76 5.97
CA ASP A 245 12.23 45.59 6.18
C ASP A 245 12.88 44.97 4.94
N GLN A 246 14.20 45.14 4.80
CA GLN A 246 14.90 45.15 3.51
C GLN A 246 16.00 44.07 3.41
N SER A 247 16.26 43.57 2.19
CA SER A 247 17.65 43.49 1.68
C SER A 247 17.72 43.20 0.17
N GLU A 248 18.78 43.71 -0.44
CA GLU A 248 19.05 43.77 -1.89
C GLU A 248 19.55 42.43 -2.47
N GLY A 249 19.50 42.28 -3.80
CA GLY A 249 19.96 41.05 -4.47
C GLY A 249 19.87 41.04 -6.00
N GLU A 250 20.18 42.15 -6.69
CA GLU A 250 20.43 42.09 -8.13
C GLU A 250 21.77 41.38 -8.42
N ASP A 251 21.79 40.50 -9.43
CA ASP A 251 22.68 40.72 -10.58
C ASP A 251 22.16 39.96 -11.81
N SER A 252 22.41 40.49 -13.00
CA SER A 252 21.94 39.92 -14.28
C SER A 252 22.92 40.26 -15.40
N GLN A 253 23.54 39.25 -16.01
CA GLN A 253 24.38 39.43 -17.19
C GLN A 253 24.09 38.38 -18.26
N SER A 254 23.59 38.86 -19.39
CA SER A 254 23.44 38.13 -20.65
C SER A 254 24.73 38.17 -21.47
N MET A 255 24.85 37.23 -22.42
CA MET A 255 25.80 37.29 -23.54
C MET A 255 25.20 36.59 -24.76
N GLU A 256 25.45 37.13 -25.95
CA GLU A 256 24.93 36.63 -27.23
C GLU A 256 26.07 36.31 -28.22
N ASP A 257 25.93 35.16 -28.88
CA ASP A 257 26.22 34.80 -30.29
C ASP A 257 27.57 35.08 -31.02
N ALA A 258 27.75 34.29 -32.09
CA ALA A 258 28.53 34.48 -33.32
C ALA A 258 30.06 34.24 -33.33
N GLY A 259 30.57 33.48 -34.34
CA GLY A 259 31.96 33.71 -34.76
C GLY A 259 32.82 32.76 -35.62
N ASP A 260 32.33 31.73 -36.35
CA ASP A 260 33.03 31.08 -37.50
C ASP A 260 34.46 30.44 -37.27
N GLY A 261 35.06 29.74 -38.25
CA GLY A 261 36.55 29.62 -38.26
C GLY A 261 37.33 28.46 -38.94
N GLY A 262 36.75 27.29 -39.26
CA GLY A 262 37.27 26.29 -40.23
C GLY A 262 38.63 25.53 -40.07
N THR A 263 38.61 24.22 -40.41
CA THR A 263 39.73 23.35 -40.92
C THR A 263 40.90 23.02 -39.96
N SER A 264 41.61 21.86 -40.00
CA SER A 264 41.59 20.64 -40.85
C SER A 264 41.96 19.42 -39.95
N ASP A 265 41.33 18.25 -40.06
CA ASP A 265 41.70 17.12 -40.96
C ASP A 265 42.96 16.32 -40.54
N ASP A 266 42.76 15.13 -39.95
CA ASP A 266 43.44 13.89 -40.37
C ASP A 266 42.62 12.64 -39.98
N SER A 267 42.38 11.80 -40.99
CA SER A 267 42.21 10.34 -41.08
C SER A 267 42.62 9.46 -39.86
N GLU A 268 42.21 8.20 -39.71
CA GLU A 268 41.20 7.35 -40.38
C GLU A 268 41.01 6.07 -39.51
N MET A 269 39.89 5.36 -39.69
CA MET A 269 39.72 3.89 -39.67
C MET A 269 38.29 3.54 -39.26
N VAL A 270 37.46 3.25 -40.26
CA VAL A 270 36.13 2.68 -40.08
C VAL A 270 36.27 1.18 -39.95
N ASP A 271 35.59 0.57 -38.98
CA ASP A 271 35.21 -0.84 -39.06
C ASP A 271 33.70 -0.93 -38.81
N ALA A 272 33.02 -1.81 -39.53
CA ALA A 272 31.58 -1.71 -39.75
C ALA A 272 30.87 -3.05 -39.57
N ASP A 273 29.83 -3.04 -38.74
CA ASP A 273 28.71 -3.99 -38.86
C ASP A 273 27.38 -3.26 -38.61
N GLY A 274 26.33 -3.73 -39.27
CA GLY A 274 25.09 -2.98 -39.49
C GLY A 274 23.88 -3.52 -38.71
N THR A 275 23.09 -2.59 -38.19
CA THR A 275 21.75 -2.77 -37.61
C THR A 275 20.78 -3.60 -38.47
N GLU A 276 20.27 -4.75 -37.99
CA GLU A 276 19.05 -5.40 -38.50
C GLU A 276 18.51 -6.44 -37.48
N ASP A 277 17.48 -6.20 -36.66
CA ASP A 277 16.79 -4.94 -36.30
C ASP A 277 16.78 -4.75 -34.75
N GLY A 278 15.75 -5.00 -33.92
CA GLY A 278 14.39 -5.54 -34.15
C GLY A 278 13.51 -5.52 -32.88
N MET A 279 12.18 -5.50 -33.05
CA MET A 279 11.17 -5.65 -31.99
C MET A 279 11.23 -7.02 -31.28
N ALA A 280 11.16 -7.01 -29.94
CA ALA A 280 10.78 -8.16 -29.12
C ALA A 280 10.23 -7.68 -27.76
N ASP A 281 9.21 -6.82 -27.78
CA ASP A 281 8.40 -6.58 -26.59
C ASP A 281 7.56 -7.84 -26.30
N GLY A 282 7.65 -8.35 -25.07
CA GLY A 282 7.37 -9.76 -24.79
C GLY A 282 7.96 -10.21 -23.46
N GLU A 283 7.41 -9.68 -22.37
CA GLU A 283 7.79 -10.01 -20.99
C GLU A 283 7.87 -11.53 -20.78
N SER A 284 9.10 -12.03 -20.60
CA SER A 284 9.35 -13.41 -20.18
C SER A 284 9.45 -13.43 -18.65
N PRO A 285 8.47 -13.97 -17.89
CA PRO A 285 8.34 -13.73 -16.44
C PRO A 285 9.39 -14.41 -15.53
N HIS A 286 10.59 -14.67 -16.05
CA HIS A 286 11.66 -15.45 -15.39
C HIS A 286 13.09 -15.02 -15.78
N SER A 287 13.29 -13.80 -16.29
CA SER A 287 14.62 -13.26 -16.63
C SER A 287 15.59 -13.18 -15.45
N ASP A 288 15.10 -13.15 -14.21
CA ASP A 288 15.90 -12.94 -13.00
C ASP A 288 16.68 -14.19 -12.55
N MET A 289 16.51 -15.34 -13.22
CA MET A 289 17.26 -16.58 -12.95
C MET A 289 18.63 -16.65 -13.65
N ASP A 290 19.32 -15.50 -13.74
CA ASP A 290 20.71 -15.43 -14.16
C ASP A 290 21.60 -16.01 -13.04
N GLY A 291 21.86 -17.33 -13.12
CA GLY A 291 22.38 -18.19 -12.05
C GLY A 291 23.82 -17.92 -11.57
N GLN A 292 24.32 -16.70 -11.71
CA GLN A 292 25.47 -16.25 -10.94
C GLN A 292 25.12 -16.32 -9.45
N PRO A 293 26.00 -16.86 -8.58
CA PRO A 293 25.86 -16.67 -7.15
C PRO A 293 26.16 -15.20 -6.85
N GLN A 294 25.12 -14.35 -6.91
CA GLN A 294 25.17 -12.97 -6.42
C GLN A 294 25.82 -13.02 -5.05
N ASN A 295 26.94 -12.32 -4.90
CA ASN A 295 27.82 -12.45 -3.74
C ASN A 295 27.02 -12.04 -2.49
N ARG A 296 26.53 -13.03 -1.72
CA ARG A 296 25.64 -12.84 -0.57
C ARG A 296 26.43 -12.17 0.56
N GLY A 297 26.58 -10.85 0.43
CA GLY A 297 27.29 -9.99 1.37
C GLY A 297 26.73 -10.19 2.77
N ASN A 298 27.66 -10.22 3.74
CA ASN A 298 27.49 -10.45 5.18
C ASN A 298 26.02 -10.45 5.65
N THR A 299 25.43 -11.64 5.75
CA THR A 299 23.98 -11.87 5.73
C THR A 299 23.29 -11.56 7.07
N GLU A 300 23.19 -10.28 7.44
CA GLU A 300 22.29 -9.84 8.52
C GLU A 300 20.87 -9.57 8.00
N ASP A 301 20.72 -9.04 6.78
CA ASP A 301 19.42 -8.79 6.11
C ASP A 301 18.98 -9.92 5.15
N ALA A 302 19.52 -11.14 5.29
CA ALA A 302 19.08 -12.25 4.45
C ALA A 302 17.68 -12.76 4.83
N TYR A 303 16.91 -13.21 3.83
CA TYR A 303 15.60 -13.82 4.06
C TYR A 303 15.68 -14.93 5.13
N ARG A 304 14.89 -14.74 6.18
CA ARG A 304 14.83 -15.64 7.33
C ARG A 304 13.42 -16.21 7.42
N VAL A 305 13.31 -17.52 7.44
CA VAL A 305 12.04 -18.21 7.72
C VAL A 305 11.59 -17.87 9.14
N TYR A 306 10.38 -17.33 9.28
CA TYR A 306 9.79 -16.94 10.57
C TYR A 306 9.02 -18.09 11.23
N ASP A 307 8.38 -18.93 10.42
CA ASP A 307 7.60 -20.10 10.81
C ASP A 307 7.62 -21.09 9.64
N THR A 308 7.57 -22.40 9.92
CA THR A 308 7.50 -23.48 8.91
C THR A 308 6.22 -24.30 9.02
N ARG A 309 5.29 -23.92 9.90
CA ARG A 309 4.05 -24.70 10.17
C ARG A 309 3.03 -24.68 9.03
N PHE A 310 3.22 -23.78 8.06
CA PHE A 310 2.36 -23.59 6.89
C PHE A 310 3.10 -23.92 5.57
N ASP A 311 4.33 -24.43 5.66
CA ASP A 311 5.13 -24.78 4.49
C ASP A 311 4.67 -26.14 3.93
N GLU A 312 4.36 -26.19 2.62
CA GLU A 312 4.09 -27.44 1.92
C GLU A 312 5.35 -27.95 1.21
N ILE A 313 5.68 -29.23 1.38
CA ILE A 313 6.81 -29.89 0.72
C ILE A 313 6.29 -30.85 -0.35
N VAL A 314 5.94 -30.30 -1.51
CA VAL A 314 5.51 -31.09 -2.67
C VAL A 314 6.74 -31.73 -3.36
N PRO A 315 6.73 -33.03 -3.67
CA PRO A 315 7.78 -33.66 -4.47
C PRO A 315 7.89 -33.03 -5.87
N ALA A 316 9.11 -32.87 -6.39
CA ALA A 316 9.34 -32.30 -7.72
C ALA A 316 8.71 -33.10 -8.89
N ALA A 317 8.28 -34.34 -8.65
CA ALA A 317 7.54 -35.18 -9.60
C ALA A 317 6.01 -35.02 -9.53
N GLU A 318 5.51 -34.24 -8.58
CA GLU A 318 4.08 -33.91 -8.40
C GLU A 318 3.79 -32.42 -8.73
N LEU A 319 4.84 -31.65 -9.05
CA LEU A 319 4.79 -30.22 -9.38
C LEU A 319 4.73 -29.89 -10.89
N CYS A 320 4.89 -30.88 -11.77
CA CYS A 320 5.11 -30.67 -13.20
C CYS A 320 4.52 -31.83 -14.01
N ASP A 321 3.59 -31.54 -14.92
CA ASP A 321 2.93 -32.54 -15.77
C ASP A 321 3.89 -33.15 -16.80
N ASP A 322 3.61 -34.37 -17.27
CA ASP A 322 4.43 -35.07 -18.28
C ASP A 322 4.67 -34.23 -19.55
N ASP A 323 3.64 -33.51 -20.02
CA ASP A 323 3.73 -32.61 -21.19
C ASP A 323 4.67 -31.41 -20.95
N GLU A 324 4.74 -30.91 -19.71
CA GLU A 324 5.65 -29.82 -19.34
C GLU A 324 7.08 -30.32 -19.13
N LEU A 325 7.25 -31.52 -18.54
CA LEU A 325 8.55 -32.17 -18.42
C LEU A 325 9.22 -32.39 -19.79
N ASP A 326 8.47 -32.82 -20.81
CA ASP A 326 9.00 -32.98 -22.17
C ASP A 326 9.28 -31.63 -22.85
N ARG A 327 8.49 -30.59 -22.58
CA ARG A 327 8.77 -29.21 -23.02
C ARG A 327 10.07 -28.67 -22.42
N LEU A 328 10.27 -28.88 -21.12
CA LEU A 328 11.48 -28.46 -20.39
C LEU A 328 12.71 -29.25 -20.83
N ARG A 329 12.60 -30.56 -21.09
CA ARG A 329 13.66 -31.39 -21.69
C ARG A 329 14.10 -30.85 -23.05
N LEU A 330 13.15 -30.59 -23.96
CA LEU A 330 13.44 -30.04 -25.29
C LEU A 330 14.15 -28.69 -25.23
N MET A 331 13.77 -27.83 -24.27
CA MET A 331 14.45 -26.55 -24.05
C MET A 331 15.88 -26.76 -23.52
N LEU A 332 16.07 -27.65 -22.53
CA LEU A 332 17.37 -27.99 -21.97
C LEU A 332 18.33 -28.56 -23.02
N ASP A 333 17.85 -29.49 -23.87
CA ASP A 333 18.66 -30.07 -24.95
C ASP A 333 19.14 -28.98 -25.93
N ARG A 334 18.24 -28.06 -26.33
CA ARG A 334 18.58 -26.90 -27.18
C ARG A 334 19.62 -25.97 -26.54
N HIS A 335 19.58 -25.77 -25.22
CA HIS A 335 20.65 -25.05 -24.51
C HIS A 335 21.97 -25.85 -24.47
N MET A 336 21.90 -27.18 -24.35
CA MET A 336 23.05 -28.08 -24.28
C MET A 336 23.81 -28.25 -25.60
N GLU A 337 23.16 -28.10 -26.77
CA GLU A 337 23.83 -28.13 -28.09
C GLU A 337 25.06 -27.19 -28.15
N ASN A 338 24.89 -25.96 -27.65
CA ASN A 338 25.97 -24.97 -27.56
C ASN A 338 27.10 -25.42 -26.60
N VAL A 339 26.74 -26.05 -25.47
CA VAL A 339 27.69 -26.54 -24.47
C VAL A 339 28.55 -27.67 -25.02
N VAL A 340 27.97 -28.61 -25.78
CA VAL A 340 28.72 -29.72 -26.41
C VAL A 340 29.83 -29.21 -27.33
N SER A 341 29.56 -28.18 -28.12
CA SER A 341 30.56 -27.50 -28.98
C SER A 341 31.72 -26.90 -28.18
N ILE A 342 31.43 -26.34 -27.00
CA ILE A 342 32.43 -25.75 -26.09
C ILE A 342 33.25 -26.84 -25.39
N VAL A 343 32.61 -27.90 -24.89
CA VAL A 343 33.28 -29.05 -24.25
C VAL A 343 34.27 -29.72 -25.20
N GLY A 344 33.89 -29.94 -26.47
CA GLY A 344 34.79 -30.49 -27.49
C GLY A 344 36.05 -29.63 -27.73
N LYS A 345 35.91 -28.30 -27.70
CA LYS A 345 37.03 -27.34 -27.82
C LYS A 345 37.93 -27.36 -26.58
N LEU A 346 37.36 -27.40 -25.37
CA LEU A 346 38.14 -27.52 -24.12
C LEU A 346 38.86 -28.87 -24.01
N ALA A 347 38.21 -29.99 -24.33
CA ALA A 347 38.83 -31.32 -24.33
C ALA A 347 40.05 -31.37 -25.26
N ASN A 348 39.93 -30.85 -26.50
CA ASN A 348 41.05 -30.74 -27.44
C ASN A 348 42.16 -29.77 -26.98
N ARG A 349 41.86 -28.82 -26.08
CA ARG A 349 42.86 -27.91 -25.48
C ARG A 349 43.56 -28.56 -24.29
N LEU A 350 42.85 -29.37 -23.49
CA LEU A 350 43.39 -30.18 -22.41
C LEU A 350 44.30 -31.30 -22.94
N GLN A 351 43.84 -32.06 -23.93
CA GLN A 351 44.60 -33.13 -24.58
C GLN A 351 45.92 -32.60 -25.16
N ARG A 352 45.91 -31.44 -25.83
CA ARG A 352 47.13 -30.77 -26.31
C ARG A 352 48.07 -30.35 -25.18
N LYS A 353 47.57 -29.87 -24.04
CA LYS A 353 48.40 -29.57 -22.85
C LYS A 353 49.02 -30.85 -22.27
N LEU A 354 48.27 -31.95 -22.17
CA LEU A 354 48.77 -33.22 -21.63
C LEU A 354 49.85 -33.85 -22.53
N MET A 355 49.61 -33.90 -23.85
CA MET A 355 50.61 -34.32 -24.85
C MET A 355 51.90 -33.50 -24.76
N ALA A 356 51.79 -32.17 -24.67
CA ALA A 356 52.95 -31.29 -24.52
C ALA A 356 53.72 -31.51 -23.20
N HIS A 357 53.04 -31.99 -22.15
CA HIS A 357 53.66 -32.32 -20.86
C HIS A 357 54.36 -33.70 -20.87
N GLN A 358 53.90 -34.65 -21.69
CA GLN A 358 54.62 -35.91 -21.95
C GLN A 358 55.87 -35.69 -22.79
N ASN A 359 55.77 -34.93 -23.88
CA ASN A 359 56.89 -34.69 -24.81
C ASN A 359 58.05 -33.86 -24.21
N ARG A 360 57.91 -33.35 -22.97
CA ARG A 360 58.95 -32.59 -22.26
C ARG A 360 59.67 -33.41 -21.17
N SER A 361 59.66 -34.74 -21.28
CA SER A 361 60.25 -35.66 -20.31
C SER A 361 61.53 -36.37 -20.79
N TRP A 362 62.02 -36.06 -22.00
CA TRP A 362 63.24 -36.60 -22.59
C TRP A 362 64.07 -35.48 -23.26
N ASP A 363 64.85 -34.78 -22.43
CA ASP A 363 66.17 -34.18 -22.73
C ASP A 363 66.84 -33.84 -21.37
#